data_AF-A0A9P6N1E5-F1
#
_entry.id   AF-A0A9P6N1E5-F1
#
_cell.length_a   1.000
_cell.length_b   1.000
_cell.length_c   1.000
_cell.angle_alpha   90.00
_cell.angle_beta   90.00
_cell.angle_gamma   90.00
#
_symmetry.space_group_name_H-M   'P 1'
#
loop_
_entity.id
_entity.type
_entity.pdbx_description
1 polymer ?
#
loop_
_entity_poly.entity_id
_entity_poly.type
_entity_poly.pdbx_seq_one_letter_code
_entity_poly.pdbx_strand_id
1 'polypeptide(L)'
;MLISSSRNLKSYSMKSDQIMGPLSVKALLDDQRCFTLEQLDFKQCVAIKSKHIQLILTSCPNLKTFRALSGQDQQNSFDPRLDIRDLPIHSTKGPQWACQGLLELQIGFTGFSEITNDLPVQPYVDYIYDQLAVLTELQTLYLGGELGAAFFPDDSRVWAFDFTLRSGIWKLGTLKQLKYLNVQRLKHNRIGKPEVEWVVRHWPHLTEFHGQRKWQQ
;
A
#
# COMPACT_ATOMS: atom_id res chain seq x y z
N MET A 1 8.09 25.00 -8.58
CA MET A 1 7.80 23.98 -9.61
C MET A 1 6.32 24.09 -9.99
N LEU A 2 6.01 24.36 -11.26
CA LEU A 2 4.67 24.75 -11.73
C LEU A 2 3.78 23.53 -12.03
N ILE A 3 3.39 22.77 -11.01
CA ILE A 3 2.29 21.78 -11.15
C ILE A 3 0.98 22.48 -11.56
N SER A 4 0.85 23.78 -11.23
CA SER A 4 -0.30 24.63 -11.54
C SER A 4 -0.53 24.90 -13.03
N SER A 5 0.46 24.70 -13.90
CA SER A 5 0.34 25.07 -15.32
C SER A 5 -0.17 23.94 -16.23
N SER A 6 -0.25 22.69 -15.75
CA SER A 6 -0.69 21.55 -16.56
C SER A 6 -2.08 21.06 -16.14
N ARG A 7 -3.08 21.27 -17.00
CA ARG A 7 -4.45 20.78 -16.80
C ARG A 7 -4.61 19.28 -17.10
N ASN A 8 -3.69 18.69 -17.87
CA ASN A 8 -3.75 17.30 -18.34
C ASN A 8 -2.57 16.48 -17.80
N LEU A 9 -2.22 16.68 -16.54
CA LEU A 9 -1.12 15.96 -15.93
C LEU A 9 -1.50 14.47 -15.80
N LYS A 10 -0.85 13.61 -16.60
CA LYS A 10 -1.06 12.16 -16.58
C LYS A 10 -0.08 11.42 -15.67
N SER A 11 1.16 11.87 -15.61
CA SER A 11 2.21 11.20 -14.85
C SER A 11 3.00 12.24 -14.06
N TYR A 12 3.28 11.93 -12.80
CA TYR A 12 4.16 12.71 -11.96
C TYR A 12 5.10 11.75 -11.21
N SER A 13 6.39 11.91 -11.43
CA SER A 13 7.43 11.16 -10.73
C SER A 13 8.38 12.15 -10.09
N MET A 14 8.63 11.95 -8.80
CA MET A 14 9.60 12.74 -8.07
C MET A 14 11.01 12.22 -8.30
N LYS A 15 11.96 13.16 -8.35
CA LYS A 15 13.38 12.88 -8.19
C LYS A 15 13.77 13.00 -6.72
N SER A 16 14.85 12.34 -6.32
CA SER A 16 15.31 12.27 -4.92
C SER A 16 15.66 13.63 -4.29
N ASP A 17 15.87 14.65 -5.11
CA ASP A 17 16.17 16.03 -4.69
C ASP A 17 14.93 16.93 -4.57
N GLN A 18 13.75 16.44 -4.96
CA GLN A 18 12.52 17.24 -4.97
C GLN A 18 11.73 17.05 -3.67
N ILE A 19 11.16 18.15 -3.17
CA ILE A 19 10.28 18.14 -1.99
C ILE A 19 8.85 18.36 -2.46
N MET A 20 7.98 17.40 -2.15
CA MET A 20 6.55 17.49 -2.41
C MET A 20 5.82 17.59 -1.08
N GLY A 21 5.45 18.82 -0.73
CA GLY A 21 4.73 19.11 0.50
C GLY A 21 3.21 19.05 0.34
N PRO A 22 2.48 19.38 1.42
CA PRO A 22 1.01 19.45 1.41
C PRO A 22 0.44 20.33 0.28
N LEU A 23 1.10 21.45 -0.04
CA LEU A 23 0.65 22.35 -1.12
C LEU A 23 0.73 21.71 -2.50
N SER A 24 1.74 20.88 -2.75
CA SER A 24 1.88 20.15 -4.01
C SER A 24 0.82 19.07 -4.15
N VAL A 25 0.51 18.36 -3.06
CA VAL A 25 -0.60 17.38 -3.02
C VAL A 25 -1.93 18.09 -3.28
N LYS A 26 -2.19 19.19 -2.58
CA LYS A 26 -3.39 20.00 -2.80
C LYS A 26 -3.48 20.44 -4.26
N ALA A 27 -2.40 20.97 -4.83
CA ALA A 27 -2.37 21.32 -6.24
C ALA A 27 -2.67 20.12 -7.15
N LEU A 28 -2.10 18.92 -6.92
CA LEU A 28 -2.43 17.75 -7.73
C LEU A 28 -3.92 17.37 -7.68
N LEU A 29 -4.58 17.63 -6.56
CA LEU A 29 -5.97 17.26 -6.33
C LEU A 29 -6.96 18.37 -6.71
N ASP A 30 -6.51 19.62 -6.80
CA ASP A 30 -7.31 20.75 -7.25
C ASP A 30 -7.55 20.70 -8.79
N ASP A 31 -8.61 21.37 -9.26
CA ASP A 31 -8.91 21.65 -10.67
C ASP A 31 -9.04 20.43 -11.60
N GLN A 32 -9.78 19.39 -11.19
CA GLN A 32 -10.06 18.18 -12.01
C GLN A 32 -8.82 17.34 -12.39
N ARG A 33 -7.62 17.70 -11.94
CA ARG A 33 -6.37 16.99 -12.30
C ARG A 33 -6.29 15.57 -11.73
N CYS A 34 -6.95 15.32 -10.61
CA CYS A 34 -7.08 13.97 -10.07
C CYS A 34 -7.76 12.99 -11.05
N PHE A 35 -8.58 13.49 -11.97
CA PHE A 35 -9.22 12.69 -13.02
C PHE A 35 -8.30 12.44 -14.21
N THR A 36 -7.21 13.18 -14.41
CA THR A 36 -6.26 12.91 -15.50
C THR A 36 -5.04 12.13 -15.04
N LEU A 37 -4.78 12.09 -13.73
CA LEU A 37 -3.59 11.47 -13.17
C LEU A 37 -3.67 9.93 -13.26
N GLU A 38 -2.77 9.35 -14.03
CA GLU A 38 -2.63 7.91 -14.28
C GLU A 38 -1.43 7.33 -13.53
N GLN A 39 -0.38 8.10 -13.27
CA GLN A 39 0.83 7.60 -12.63
C GLN A 39 1.35 8.58 -11.59
N LEU A 40 1.69 8.05 -10.41
CA LEU A 40 2.25 8.83 -9.33
C LEU A 40 3.35 8.05 -8.60
N ASP A 41 4.54 8.62 -8.57
CA ASP A 41 5.72 8.06 -7.93
C ASP A 41 6.37 9.11 -7.02
N PHE A 42 6.35 8.88 -5.71
CA PHE A 42 6.93 9.77 -4.70
C PHE A 42 7.78 9.00 -3.68
N LYS A 43 8.43 7.94 -4.13
CA LYS A 43 9.39 7.17 -3.32
C LYS A 43 10.39 8.13 -2.64
N GLN A 44 10.75 7.83 -1.39
CA GLN A 44 11.69 8.64 -0.60
C GLN A 44 11.22 10.09 -0.32
N CYS A 45 9.95 10.44 -0.54
CA CYS A 45 9.46 11.78 -0.27
C CYS A 45 8.95 11.97 1.17
N VAL A 46 9.85 12.29 2.10
CA VAL A 46 9.55 12.47 3.54
C VAL A 46 8.45 13.50 3.87
N ALA A 47 8.19 14.43 2.96
CA ALA A 47 7.17 15.46 3.10
C ALA A 47 5.74 14.94 2.84
N ILE A 48 5.61 13.81 2.13
CA ILE A 48 4.34 13.11 1.97
C ILE A 48 4.02 12.36 3.26
N LYS A 49 2.88 12.70 3.86
CA LYS A 49 2.36 12.08 5.08
C LYS A 49 1.23 11.12 4.75
N SER A 50 0.91 10.27 5.71
CA SER A 50 -0.18 9.29 5.65
C SER A 50 -1.51 9.88 5.13
N LYS A 51 -1.97 11.00 5.69
CA LYS A 51 -3.19 11.71 5.19
C LYS A 51 -3.15 12.08 3.70
N HIS A 52 -1.98 12.44 3.17
CA HIS A 52 -1.84 12.75 1.74
C HIS A 52 -2.00 11.49 0.89
N ILE A 53 -1.42 10.37 1.32
CA ILE A 53 -1.56 9.07 0.64
C ILE A 53 -3.04 8.68 0.58
N GLN A 54 -3.73 8.71 1.73
CA GLN A 54 -5.14 8.38 1.80
C GLN A 54 -5.97 9.27 0.87
N LEU A 55 -5.73 10.58 0.91
CA LEU A 55 -6.45 11.54 0.08
C LEU A 55 -6.23 11.29 -1.43
N ILE A 56 -5.02 10.95 -1.85
CA ILE A 56 -4.73 10.63 -3.25
C ILE A 56 -5.49 9.36 -3.69
N LEU A 57 -5.41 8.28 -2.91
CA LEU A 57 -6.05 7.01 -3.24
C LEU A 57 -7.58 7.11 -3.29
N THR A 58 -8.18 7.99 -2.49
CA THR A 58 -9.63 8.23 -2.49
C THR A 58 -10.08 9.28 -3.52
N SER A 59 -9.17 10.02 -4.15
CA SER A 59 -9.53 11.14 -5.04
C SER A 59 -9.14 10.95 -6.52
N CYS A 60 -8.23 10.02 -6.84
CA CYS A 60 -7.68 9.85 -8.19
C CYS A 60 -8.22 8.57 -8.88
N PRO A 61 -9.40 8.60 -9.52
CA PRO A 61 -10.04 7.38 -10.04
C PRO A 61 -9.32 6.74 -11.22
N ASN A 62 -8.58 7.52 -12.00
CA ASN A 62 -7.88 7.05 -13.20
C ASN A 62 -6.44 6.60 -12.93
N LEU A 63 -6.03 6.56 -11.67
CA LEU A 63 -4.69 6.16 -11.29
C LEU A 63 -4.44 4.68 -11.63
N LYS A 64 -3.39 4.43 -12.40
CA LYS A 64 -2.90 3.12 -12.86
C LYS A 64 -1.65 2.66 -12.12
N THR A 65 -0.79 3.60 -11.72
CA THR A 65 0.44 3.31 -10.99
C THR A 65 0.57 4.22 -9.78
N PHE A 66 0.76 3.63 -8.61
CA PHE A 66 1.03 4.34 -7.37
C PHE A 66 2.26 3.74 -6.67
N ARG A 67 3.30 4.55 -6.47
CA ARG A 67 4.56 4.12 -5.84
C ARG A 67 4.96 5.04 -4.71
N ALA A 68 4.84 4.53 -3.49
CA ALA A 68 5.32 5.16 -2.27
C ALA A 68 6.53 4.44 -1.66
N LEU A 69 6.81 3.20 -2.07
CA LEU A 69 7.94 2.41 -1.57
C LEU A 69 9.08 2.34 -2.58
N SER A 70 10.31 2.44 -2.09
CA SER A 70 11.49 2.11 -2.88
C SER A 70 11.55 0.60 -3.17
N GLY A 71 11.89 0.25 -4.42
CA GLY A 71 11.99 -1.13 -4.92
C GLY A 71 13.17 -1.93 -4.34
N GLN A 72 14.05 -1.30 -3.56
CA GLN A 72 15.22 -1.95 -2.98
C GLN A 72 14.82 -2.78 -1.75
N ASP A 73 15.45 -3.93 -1.56
CA ASP A 73 15.19 -4.86 -0.43
C ASP A 73 15.44 -4.23 0.94
N GLN A 74 16.16 -3.11 0.98
CA GLN A 74 16.39 -2.36 2.20
C GLN A 74 15.20 -1.45 2.49
N GLN A 75 14.58 -1.65 3.65
CA GLN A 75 13.58 -0.72 4.18
C GLN A 75 14.20 0.67 4.32
N ASN A 76 13.88 1.56 3.39
CA ASN A 76 14.25 2.96 3.50
C ASN A 76 13.31 3.64 4.51
N SER A 77 13.88 4.27 5.55
CA SER A 77 13.13 5.00 6.58
C SER A 77 12.40 6.23 6.03
N PHE A 78 12.76 6.67 4.82
CA PHE A 78 12.19 7.85 4.17
C PHE A 78 11.01 7.54 3.25
N ASP A 79 10.68 6.27 3.04
CA ASP A 79 9.52 5.90 2.22
C ASP A 79 8.22 6.33 2.90
N PRO A 80 7.34 7.07 2.20
CA PRO A 80 6.03 7.42 2.72
C PRO A 80 5.17 6.18 2.99
N ARG A 81 4.46 6.21 4.11
CA ARG A 81 3.62 5.11 4.58
C ARG A 81 2.28 5.62 5.05
N LEU A 82 1.26 4.77 4.89
CA LEU A 82 -0.09 5.01 5.40
C LEU A 82 -0.13 4.57 6.86
N ASP A 83 -0.32 5.53 7.75
CA ASP A 83 -0.51 5.28 9.17
C ASP A 83 -1.93 4.78 9.40
N ILE A 84 -2.07 3.66 10.09
CA ILE A 84 -3.37 3.06 10.33
C ILE A 84 -4.33 3.96 11.09
N ARG A 85 -3.84 4.92 11.88
CA ARG A 85 -4.68 5.88 12.62
C ARG A 85 -5.37 6.90 11.72
N ASP A 86 -4.86 7.10 10.51
CA ASP A 86 -5.49 7.94 9.50
C ASP A 86 -6.51 7.15 8.64
N LEU A 87 -6.66 5.85 8.87
CA LEU A 87 -7.69 5.05 8.18
C LEU A 87 -9.07 5.38 8.75
N PRO A 88 -10.09 5.52 7.89
CA PRO A 88 -11.43 5.93 8.30
C PRO A 88 -12.27 4.77 8.87
N ILE A 89 -11.68 3.92 9.73
CA ILE A 89 -12.33 2.69 10.24
C ILE A 89 -13.55 2.94 11.13
N HIS A 90 -13.65 4.13 11.73
CA HIS A 90 -14.77 4.52 12.58
C HIS A 90 -15.95 5.11 11.78
N SER A 91 -15.79 5.27 10.48
CA SER A 91 -16.88 5.70 9.60
C SER A 91 -17.59 4.47 9.05
N THR A 92 -18.90 4.38 9.27
CA THR A 92 -19.76 3.26 8.81
C THR A 92 -19.68 3.01 7.31
N LYS A 93 -19.27 4.01 6.53
CA LYS A 93 -18.91 3.91 5.10
C LYS A 93 -17.68 4.76 4.82
N GLY A 94 -16.54 4.44 5.46
CA GLY A 94 -15.28 5.12 5.17
C GLY A 94 -15.01 5.21 3.66
N PRO A 95 -14.37 6.28 3.17
CA PRO A 95 -14.14 6.48 1.75
C PRO A 95 -13.31 5.33 1.17
N GLN A 96 -13.88 4.66 0.17
CA GLN A 96 -13.17 3.66 -0.61
C GLN A 96 -12.13 4.31 -1.52
N TRP A 97 -11.07 3.58 -1.84
CA TRP A 97 -10.12 3.98 -2.86
C TRP A 97 -10.83 4.10 -4.21
N ALA A 98 -10.69 5.27 -4.83
CA ALA A 98 -11.34 5.59 -6.10
C ALA A 98 -10.60 4.95 -7.29
N CYS A 99 -9.30 4.66 -7.12
CA CYS A 99 -8.42 4.10 -8.16
C CYS A 99 -8.65 2.60 -8.43
N GLN A 100 -9.89 2.18 -8.69
CA GLN A 100 -10.21 0.76 -8.91
C GLN A 100 -9.50 0.14 -10.13
N GLY A 101 -9.08 0.98 -11.09
CA GLY A 101 -8.31 0.55 -12.26
C GLY A 101 -6.80 0.50 -12.05
N LEU A 102 -6.32 0.48 -10.80
CA LEU A 102 -4.89 0.45 -10.47
C LEU A 102 -4.26 -0.86 -10.93
N LEU A 103 -3.14 -0.76 -11.65
CA LEU A 103 -2.37 -1.90 -12.17
C LEU A 103 -1.14 -2.20 -11.30
N GLU A 104 -0.57 -1.17 -10.68
CA GLU A 104 0.59 -1.29 -9.82
C GLU A 104 0.43 -0.46 -8.54
N LEU A 105 0.63 -1.13 -7.40
CA LEU A 105 0.58 -0.54 -6.07
C LEU A 105 1.84 -0.90 -5.30
N GLN A 106 2.62 0.10 -4.89
CA GLN A 106 3.69 -0.06 -3.93
C GLN A 106 3.44 0.84 -2.72
N ILE A 107 3.01 0.26 -1.61
CA ILE A 107 2.57 0.98 -0.42
C ILE A 107 3.01 0.29 0.86
N GLY A 108 3.38 1.07 1.87
CA GLY A 108 3.66 0.56 3.20
C GLY A 108 2.68 1.08 4.23
N PHE A 109 2.50 0.30 5.29
CA PHE A 109 1.64 0.62 6.43
C PHE A 109 2.49 0.76 7.71
N THR A 110 2.06 1.62 8.63
CA THR A 110 2.75 1.98 9.88
C THR A 110 1.75 2.32 10.99
N GLY A 111 2.21 2.50 12.22
CA GLY A 111 1.40 2.84 13.39
C GLY A 111 0.87 1.63 14.16
N PHE A 112 1.22 0.40 13.77
CA PHE A 112 0.77 -0.83 14.45
C PHE A 112 1.40 -0.99 15.84
N SER A 113 2.65 -0.55 16.00
CA SER A 113 3.35 -0.52 17.29
C SER A 113 2.72 0.45 18.30
N GLU A 114 1.99 1.45 17.81
CA GLU A 114 1.41 2.51 18.65
C GLU A 114 0.00 2.17 19.15
N ILE A 115 -0.60 1.06 18.69
CA ILE A 115 -1.91 0.62 19.17
C ILE A 115 -1.75 0.00 20.57
N THR A 116 -2.40 0.62 21.57
CA THR A 116 -2.46 0.13 22.95
C THR A 116 -3.14 -1.24 23.05
N ASN A 117 -2.90 -1.98 24.13
CA ASN A 117 -3.45 -3.32 24.31
C ASN A 117 -4.99 -3.39 24.29
N ASP A 118 -5.66 -2.27 24.55
CA ASP A 118 -7.11 -2.21 24.67
C ASP A 118 -7.81 -2.03 23.32
N LEU A 119 -7.08 -1.64 22.26
CA LEU A 119 -7.66 -1.39 20.94
C LEU A 119 -7.49 -2.59 20.01
N PRO A 120 -8.54 -3.10 19.36
CA PRO A 120 -8.40 -4.21 18.42
C PRO A 120 -7.69 -3.74 17.15
N VAL A 121 -6.65 -4.45 16.72
CA VAL A 121 -5.93 -4.13 15.47
C VAL A 121 -6.66 -4.66 14.23
N GLN A 122 -7.45 -5.72 14.38
CA GLN A 122 -8.11 -6.42 13.27
C GLN A 122 -8.97 -5.50 12.37
N PRO A 123 -9.76 -4.53 12.89
CA PRO A 123 -10.52 -3.62 12.03
C PRO A 123 -9.67 -2.81 11.05
N TYR A 124 -8.44 -2.46 11.42
CA TYR A 124 -7.52 -1.75 10.52
C TYR A 124 -6.99 -2.68 9.42
N VAL A 125 -6.62 -3.91 9.79
CA VAL A 125 -6.18 -4.94 8.83
C VAL A 125 -7.30 -5.30 7.86
N ASP A 126 -8.51 -5.49 8.38
CA ASP A 126 -9.69 -5.75 7.58
C ASP A 126 -9.96 -4.64 6.59
N TYR A 127 -9.92 -3.38 7.05
CA TYR A 127 -10.08 -2.23 6.17
C TYR A 127 -9.04 -2.22 5.05
N ILE A 128 -7.75 -2.44 5.37
CA ILE A 128 -6.68 -2.50 4.37
C ILE A 128 -6.95 -3.60 3.33
N TYR A 129 -7.33 -4.80 3.78
CA TYR A 129 -7.64 -5.90 2.86
C TYR A 129 -8.90 -5.65 2.04
N ASP A 130 -9.92 -5.03 2.60
CA ASP A 130 -11.14 -4.67 1.87
C ASP A 130 -10.83 -3.63 0.78
N GLN A 131 -9.94 -2.66 1.06
CA GLN A 131 -9.46 -1.71 0.04
C GLN A 131 -8.62 -2.37 -1.05
N LEU A 132 -7.75 -3.32 -0.69
CA LEU A 132 -6.95 -4.04 -1.67
C LEU A 132 -7.82 -4.97 -2.53
N ALA A 133 -8.81 -5.65 -1.94
CA ALA A 133 -9.66 -6.62 -2.63
C ALA A 133 -10.49 -6.03 -3.78
N VAL A 134 -10.78 -4.72 -3.77
CA VAL A 134 -11.51 -4.06 -4.85
C VAL A 134 -10.62 -3.69 -6.06
N LEU A 135 -9.30 -3.82 -5.95
CA LEU A 135 -8.36 -3.52 -7.04
C LEU A 135 -8.18 -4.71 -7.99
N THR A 136 -9.26 -5.15 -8.63
CA THR A 136 -9.29 -6.41 -9.41
C THR A 136 -8.34 -6.45 -10.62
N GLU A 137 -7.95 -5.28 -11.12
CA GLU A 137 -7.02 -5.10 -12.24
C GLU A 137 -5.54 -5.11 -11.81
N LEU A 138 -5.26 -5.24 -10.51
CA LEU A 138 -3.92 -5.12 -9.96
C LEU A 138 -3.01 -6.27 -10.45
N GLN A 139 -1.89 -5.90 -11.07
CA GLN A 139 -0.88 -6.83 -11.60
C GLN A 139 0.37 -6.89 -10.73
N THR A 140 0.72 -5.78 -10.08
CA THR A 140 1.91 -5.66 -9.24
C THR A 140 1.52 -5.12 -7.87
N LEU A 141 1.79 -5.89 -6.82
CA LEU A 141 1.56 -5.50 -5.43
C LEU A 141 2.86 -5.59 -4.63
N TYR A 142 3.30 -4.46 -4.07
CA TYR A 142 4.37 -4.39 -3.09
C TYR A 142 3.83 -3.84 -1.77
N LEU A 143 3.86 -4.67 -0.73
CA LEU A 143 3.49 -4.32 0.62
C LEU A 143 4.71 -4.17 1.54
N GLY A 144 4.76 -3.05 2.26
CA GLY A 144 5.73 -2.79 3.32
C GLY A 144 5.08 -2.68 4.69
N GLY A 145 5.75 -3.16 5.74
CA GLY A 145 5.28 -3.09 7.12
C GLY A 145 6.08 -2.08 7.94
N GLU A 146 5.80 -1.99 9.24
CA GLU A 146 6.40 -1.06 10.20
C GLU A 146 7.92 -0.89 10.02
N LEU A 147 8.40 0.34 10.20
CA LEU A 147 9.84 0.63 10.24
C LEU A 147 10.41 0.15 11.59
N GLY A 148 11.66 -0.32 11.57
CA GLY A 148 12.32 -0.73 12.82
C GLY A 148 11.76 -2.01 13.47
N ALA A 149 10.96 -2.79 12.74
CA ALA A 149 10.33 -4.02 13.26
C ALA A 149 11.32 -4.99 13.97
N ALA A 150 12.59 -4.99 13.56
CA ALA A 150 13.65 -5.81 14.14
C ALA A 150 13.98 -5.50 15.62
N PHE A 151 13.53 -4.37 16.15
CA PHE A 151 13.78 -3.96 17.53
C PHE A 151 12.60 -4.25 18.47
N PHE A 152 11.48 -4.75 17.95
CA PHE A 152 10.31 -5.03 18.77
C PHE A 152 10.32 -6.47 19.30
N PRO A 153 9.78 -6.69 20.52
CA PRO A 153 9.66 -8.03 21.08
C PRO A 153 8.82 -8.98 20.22
N ASP A 154 9.05 -10.28 20.45
CA ASP A 154 8.40 -11.40 19.77
C ASP A 154 6.91 -11.60 20.12
N ASP A 155 6.27 -10.64 20.77
CA ASP A 155 4.85 -10.60 21.08
C ASP A 155 4.21 -9.26 20.66
N SER A 156 4.95 -8.44 19.91
CA SER A 156 4.51 -7.11 19.52
C SER A 156 3.38 -7.12 18.50
N ARG A 157 2.47 -6.15 18.65
CA ARG A 157 1.33 -5.91 17.72
C ARG A 157 1.74 -5.44 16.34
N VAL A 158 3.02 -5.11 16.16
CA VAL A 158 3.66 -4.84 14.86
C VAL A 158 3.38 -5.96 13.85
N TRP A 159 3.06 -7.16 14.35
CA TRP A 159 2.83 -8.35 13.55
C TRP A 159 1.38 -8.58 13.15
N ALA A 160 0.47 -7.72 13.56
CA ALA A 160 -0.93 -7.85 13.22
C ALA A 160 -1.19 -7.72 11.72
N PHE A 161 -0.35 -6.94 11.01
CA PHE A 161 -0.36 -6.90 9.55
C PHE A 161 0.67 -7.88 8.98
N ASP A 162 0.28 -9.15 8.95
CA ASP A 162 0.98 -10.22 8.27
C ASP A 162 0.19 -10.70 7.05
N PHE A 163 0.80 -11.50 6.18
CA PHE A 163 0.20 -11.98 4.94
C PHE A 163 -0.27 -13.44 5.08
N THR A 164 -1.12 -13.71 6.08
CA THR A 164 -1.57 -15.07 6.43
C THR A 164 -3.05 -15.31 6.18
N LEU A 165 -3.46 -16.57 6.13
CA LEU A 165 -4.89 -16.94 6.11
C LEU A 165 -5.62 -16.42 7.36
N ARG A 166 -4.94 -16.41 8.50
CA ARG A 166 -5.48 -15.92 9.77
C ARG A 166 -5.73 -14.41 9.76
N SER A 167 -4.82 -13.62 9.18
CA SER A 167 -4.99 -12.16 9.13
C SER A 167 -6.04 -11.71 8.13
N GLY A 168 -6.37 -12.56 7.14
CA GLY A 168 -7.43 -12.30 6.18
C GLY A 168 -6.99 -12.22 4.73
N ILE A 169 -5.80 -12.73 4.35
CA ILE A 169 -5.34 -12.78 2.95
C ILE A 169 -6.41 -13.37 2.01
N TRP A 170 -7.28 -14.25 2.51
CA TRP A 170 -8.37 -14.85 1.75
C TRP A 170 -9.30 -13.81 1.08
N LYS A 171 -9.43 -12.62 1.68
CA LYS A 171 -10.18 -11.49 1.11
C LYS A 171 -9.62 -11.02 -0.22
N LEU A 172 -8.31 -11.18 -0.43
CA LEU A 172 -7.60 -10.80 -1.66
C LEU A 172 -7.77 -11.81 -2.79
N GLY A 173 -8.66 -12.80 -2.64
CA GLY A 173 -8.91 -13.83 -3.66
C GLY A 173 -9.45 -13.26 -4.99
N THR A 174 -9.92 -12.02 -5.01
CA THR A 174 -10.39 -11.27 -6.19
C THR A 174 -9.27 -10.76 -7.09
N LEU A 175 -8.01 -10.70 -6.61
CA LEU A 175 -6.85 -10.20 -7.36
C LEU A 175 -6.35 -11.20 -8.41
N LYS A 176 -7.23 -11.58 -9.35
CA LYS A 176 -6.94 -12.64 -10.34
C LYS A 176 -5.86 -12.22 -11.34
N GLN A 177 -5.69 -10.93 -11.58
CA GLN A 177 -4.70 -10.38 -12.52
C GLN A 177 -3.30 -10.22 -11.92
N LEU A 178 -3.11 -10.57 -10.64
CA LEU A 178 -1.84 -10.38 -9.94
C LEU A 178 -0.75 -11.27 -10.56
N LYS A 179 0.33 -10.64 -11.02
CA LYS A 179 1.51 -11.29 -11.63
C LYS A 179 2.72 -11.25 -10.72
N TYR A 180 2.91 -10.13 -10.02
CA TYR A 180 4.04 -9.89 -9.14
C TYR A 180 3.55 -9.51 -7.74
N LEU A 181 4.00 -10.27 -6.75
CA LEU A 181 3.77 -9.98 -5.33
C LEU A 181 5.10 -9.85 -4.60
N ASN A 182 5.30 -8.72 -3.92
CA ASN A 182 6.40 -8.54 -2.99
C ASN A 182 5.88 -8.16 -1.58
N VAL A 183 6.20 -9.00 -0.62
CA VAL A 183 5.93 -8.81 0.81
C VAL A 183 7.19 -9.00 1.66
N GLN A 184 8.39 -8.97 1.06
CA GLN A 184 9.66 -9.10 1.80
C GLN A 184 9.82 -8.00 2.86
N ARG A 185 9.22 -6.82 2.63
CA ARG A 185 9.21 -5.71 3.58
C ARG A 185 8.18 -5.85 4.70
N LEU A 186 7.36 -6.92 4.71
CA LEU A 186 6.62 -7.40 5.87
C LEU A 186 7.56 -8.32 6.66
N LYS A 187 8.42 -7.73 7.50
CA LYS A 187 9.52 -8.43 8.20
C LYS A 187 9.09 -9.65 9.03
N HIS A 188 7.83 -9.72 9.44
CA HIS A 188 7.28 -10.80 10.25
C HIS A 188 6.17 -11.56 9.52
N ASN A 189 6.17 -11.57 8.19
CA ASN A 189 5.22 -12.40 7.47
C ASN A 189 5.42 -13.87 7.87
N ARG A 190 4.32 -14.54 8.20
CA ARG A 190 4.29 -15.96 8.61
C ARG A 190 3.75 -16.82 7.48
N ILE A 191 4.17 -16.51 6.24
CA ILE A 191 3.72 -17.23 5.05
C ILE A 191 4.24 -18.67 5.15
N GLY A 192 3.32 -19.58 5.46
CA GLY A 192 3.56 -21.00 5.52
C GLY A 192 3.12 -21.71 4.25
N LYS A 193 3.20 -23.03 4.27
CA LYS A 193 2.68 -23.88 3.19
C LYS A 193 1.18 -23.64 2.89
N PRO A 194 0.28 -23.48 3.89
CA PRO A 194 -1.13 -23.22 3.61
C PRO A 194 -1.38 -21.91 2.84
N GLU A 195 -0.66 -20.84 3.18
CA GLU A 195 -0.74 -19.55 2.47
C GLU A 195 -0.28 -19.70 1.02
N VAL A 196 0.84 -20.39 0.80
CA VAL A 196 1.38 -20.66 -0.54
C VAL A 196 0.38 -21.45 -1.38
N GLU A 197 -0.18 -22.54 -0.85
CA GLU A 197 -1.20 -23.34 -1.55
C GLU A 197 -2.44 -22.51 -1.87
N TRP A 198 -2.87 -21.66 -0.94
CA TRP A 198 -3.97 -20.74 -1.17
C TRP A 198 -3.66 -19.75 -2.29
N VAL A 199 -2.46 -19.13 -2.28
CA VAL A 199 -2.00 -18.18 -3.30
C VAL A 199 -2.00 -18.82 -4.69
N VAL A 200 -1.39 -20.00 -4.84
CA VAL A 200 -1.33 -20.73 -6.13
C VAL A 200 -2.74 -21.03 -6.65
N ARG A 201 -3.67 -21.41 -5.77
CA ARG A 201 -5.05 -21.73 -6.16
C ARG A 201 -5.84 -20.48 -6.59
N HIS A 202 -5.60 -19.33 -5.95
CA HIS A 202 -6.46 -18.16 -6.13
C HIS A 202 -5.89 -17.12 -7.09
N TRP A 203 -4.58 -17.07 -7.32
CA TRP A 203 -3.92 -16.12 -8.22
C TRP A 203 -3.23 -16.87 -9.37
N PRO A 204 -4.00 -17.34 -10.37
CA PRO A 204 -3.50 -18.22 -11.44
C PRO A 204 -2.47 -17.54 -12.38
N HIS A 205 -2.36 -16.21 -12.32
CA HIS A 205 -1.42 -15.44 -13.14
C HIS A 205 -0.16 -15.02 -12.38
N LEU A 206 0.01 -15.45 -11.12
CA LEU A 206 1.16 -15.07 -10.30
C LEU A 206 2.42 -15.80 -10.80
N THR A 207 3.36 -15.04 -11.36
CA THR A 207 4.65 -15.54 -11.86
C THR A 207 5.77 -15.31 -10.87
N GLU A 208 5.68 -14.28 -10.04
CA GLU A 208 6.72 -13.91 -9.08
C GLU A 208 6.15 -13.64 -7.70
N PHE A 209 6.72 -14.32 -6.69
CA PHE A 209 6.38 -14.12 -5.30
C PHE A 209 7.63 -13.95 -4.43
N HIS A 210 7.84 -12.72 -4.00
CA HIS A 210 8.95 -12.32 -3.14
C HIS A 210 8.43 -12.14 -1.71
N GLY A 211 8.94 -12.92 -0.75
CA GLY A 211 8.50 -12.86 0.64
C GLY A 211 8.78 -14.13 1.42
N GLN A 212 8.88 -15.25 0.70
CA GLN A 212 9.29 -16.53 1.25
C GLN A 212 10.78 -16.77 1.00
N ARG A 213 11.48 -17.37 1.97
CA ARG A 213 12.91 -17.70 1.83
C ARG A 213 13.20 -18.73 0.72
N LYS A 214 12.20 -19.47 0.23
CA LYS A 214 12.30 -20.45 -0.87
C LYS A 214 10.94 -20.58 -1.57
N TRP A 215 10.75 -19.89 -2.69
CA TRP A 215 9.63 -20.09 -3.61
C TRP A 215 10.12 -20.96 -4.78
N GLN A 216 9.57 -22.15 -4.95
CA GLN A 216 9.78 -23.02 -6.12
C GLN A 216 8.41 -23.52 -6.54
N GLN A 217 7.96 -23.11 -7.74
CA GLN A 217 6.72 -23.59 -8.36
C GLN A 217 6.88 -25.02 -8.89
#